data_AF-A0A368ELE4-F1
#
_entry.id   AF-A0A368ELE4-F1
#
_cell.length_a   1.000
_cell.length_b   1.000
_cell.length_c   1.000
_cell.angle_alpha   90.00
_cell.angle_beta   90.00
_cell.angle_gamma   90.00
#
_symmetry.space_group_name_H-M   'P 1'
#
loop_
_entity.id
_entity.type
_entity.pdbx_description
1 polymer ?
#
loop_
_entity_poly.entity_id
_entity_poly.type
_entity_poly.pdbx_seq_one_letter_code
_entity_poly.pdbx_strand_id
1 'polypeptide(L)'
;MPLIIILLLTGCSISDNQNIFSLQANIEIITEELDHKKNNLKDFMTNMDGEISLLEKEIIFDVEQFIVSELIELNNEIITLEEKTNIGFSKSDSAEELAFLGRNQISAPDQFVSLQEGFIFLGANSSTNRFTAGQVELKELISSKKMSANFAGLHLPNVIETLAKSMNISIYLSPSLQASKEPVFLKMQNVDTLDILEILLDEYSVTLAYDIELSIARFFNEEEFDTHMIKAIRVATAHNQIAKIHKNKKELIFQKNELLEFYENYLQPSKHTPQLGFQTYLDMNVSLQSGLSSSLLQIKEMIFKGQMKIIEKKASYGEELRKLSNEVNILYQKLEALKAELAKASQ
;
A
#
# COMPACT_ATOMS: atom_id res chain seq x y z
N MET A 1 76.96 -2.29 -24.27
CA MET A 1 78.35 -2.82 -24.19
C MET A 1 78.95 -2.40 -22.86
N PRO A 2 79.79 -3.25 -22.25
CA PRO A 2 79.89 -3.39 -20.79
C PRO A 2 81.03 -2.55 -20.20
N LEU A 3 80.95 -2.27 -18.89
CA LEU A 3 82.15 -2.09 -18.08
C LEU A 3 82.15 -3.16 -16.99
N ILE A 4 82.87 -4.24 -17.29
CA ILE A 4 83.41 -5.17 -16.29
C ILE A 4 84.62 -4.48 -15.69
N ILE A 5 84.60 -4.21 -14.39
CA ILE A 5 85.84 -4.02 -13.62
C ILE A 5 85.82 -5.04 -12.49
N ILE A 6 86.60 -6.10 -12.72
CA ILE A 6 87.07 -7.05 -11.72
C ILE A 6 88.17 -6.35 -10.92
N LEU A 7 88.07 -6.36 -9.59
CA LEU A 7 89.18 -6.00 -8.71
C LEU A 7 89.45 -7.19 -7.78
N LEU A 8 90.47 -7.96 -8.15
CA LEU A 8 91.12 -9.02 -7.39
C LEU A 8 92.24 -8.39 -6.56
N LEU A 9 92.19 -8.47 -5.23
CA LEU A 9 93.36 -8.34 -4.34
C LEU A 9 93.18 -9.19 -3.06
N THR A 10 93.93 -10.31 -3.02
CA THR A 10 94.63 -10.99 -1.88
C THR A 10 93.98 -11.13 -0.49
N GLY A 11 93.88 -12.41 -0.04
CA GLY A 11 93.41 -12.85 1.30
C GLY A 11 94.23 -12.32 2.49
N CYS A 12 93.64 -12.07 3.67
CA CYS A 12 93.04 -13.02 4.63
C CYS A 12 91.92 -12.32 5.45
N SER A 13 90.90 -13.04 5.93
CA SER A 13 89.64 -12.56 6.61
C SER A 13 88.60 -11.81 5.75
N ILE A 14 88.82 -11.73 4.43
CA ILE A 14 88.04 -10.90 3.51
C ILE A 14 86.74 -11.60 3.03
N SER A 15 86.65 -12.93 3.11
CA SER A 15 85.47 -13.68 2.65
C SER A 15 84.21 -13.36 3.43
N ASP A 16 84.33 -13.24 4.76
CA ASP A 16 83.16 -13.09 5.63
C ASP A 16 82.64 -11.66 5.60
N ASN A 17 83.54 -10.67 5.58
CA ASN A 17 83.18 -9.26 5.39
C ASN A 17 82.60 -8.98 4.00
N GLN A 18 83.16 -9.55 2.92
CA GLN A 18 82.58 -9.42 1.58
C GLN A 18 81.18 -10.07 1.50
N ASN A 19 80.97 -11.18 2.21
CA ASN A 19 79.68 -11.85 2.28
C ASN A 19 78.64 -11.00 3.04
N ILE A 20 79.02 -10.38 4.16
CA ILE A 20 78.19 -9.44 4.94
C ILE A 20 77.78 -8.22 4.09
N PHE A 21 78.73 -7.59 3.38
CA PHE A 21 78.42 -6.46 2.50
C PHE A 21 77.46 -6.86 1.36
N SER A 22 77.63 -8.05 0.79
CA SER A 22 76.73 -8.55 -0.25
C SER A 22 75.31 -8.85 0.29
N LEU A 23 75.19 -9.38 1.51
CA LEU A 23 73.92 -9.60 2.19
C LEU A 23 73.21 -8.29 2.50
N GLN A 24 73.94 -7.28 2.98
CA GLN A 24 73.40 -5.94 3.23
C GLN A 24 72.87 -5.29 1.95
N ALA A 25 73.63 -5.33 0.86
CA ALA A 25 73.19 -4.81 -0.44
C ALA A 25 71.95 -5.54 -0.97
N ASN A 26 71.88 -6.88 -0.82
CA ASN A 26 70.70 -7.65 -1.22
C ASN A 26 69.46 -7.33 -0.37
N ILE A 27 69.63 -7.10 0.94
CA ILE A 27 68.54 -6.66 1.83
C ILE A 27 68.01 -5.31 1.40
N GLU A 28 68.88 -4.37 1.05
CA GLU A 28 68.49 -3.03 0.59
C GLU A 28 67.68 -3.10 -0.71
N ILE A 29 68.18 -3.84 -1.71
CA ILE A 29 67.48 -4.06 -2.99
C ILE A 29 66.09 -4.69 -2.79
N ILE A 30 65.99 -5.74 -1.98
CA ILE A 30 64.71 -6.42 -1.74
C ILE A 30 63.76 -5.55 -0.91
N THR A 31 64.28 -4.69 -0.04
CA THR A 31 63.45 -3.74 0.71
C THR A 31 62.83 -2.71 -0.23
N GLU A 32 63.60 -2.12 -1.15
CA GLU A 32 63.09 -1.20 -2.17
C GLU A 32 62.06 -1.87 -3.08
N GLU A 33 62.33 -3.10 -3.54
CA GLU A 33 61.40 -3.86 -4.38
C GLU A 33 60.09 -4.19 -3.63
N LEU A 34 60.19 -4.57 -2.35
CA LEU A 34 59.03 -4.83 -1.50
C LEU A 34 58.17 -3.58 -1.32
N ASP A 35 58.78 -2.43 -1.07
CA ASP A 35 58.06 -1.17 -0.88
C ASP A 35 57.36 -0.73 -2.18
N HIS A 36 58.04 -0.88 -3.33
CA HIS A 36 57.41 -0.65 -4.63
C HIS A 36 56.21 -1.58 -4.87
N LYS A 37 56.33 -2.88 -4.58
CA LYS A 37 55.23 -3.85 -4.74
C LYS A 37 54.07 -3.60 -3.78
N LYS A 38 54.34 -3.16 -2.55
CA LYS A 38 53.31 -2.73 -1.60
C LYS A 38 52.53 -1.52 -2.10
N ASN A 39 53.23 -0.53 -2.67
CA ASN A 39 52.58 0.65 -3.26
C ASN A 39 51.70 0.24 -4.44
N ASN A 40 52.18 -0.62 -5.33
CA ASN A 40 51.36 -1.13 -6.44
C ASN A 40 50.09 -1.86 -5.97
N LEU A 41 50.20 -2.71 -4.93
CA LEU A 41 49.04 -3.39 -4.36
C LEU A 41 48.04 -2.38 -3.76
N LYS A 42 48.53 -1.37 -3.04
CA LYS A 42 47.71 -0.31 -2.45
C LYS A 42 47.00 0.51 -3.52
N ASP A 43 47.69 0.90 -4.58
CA ASP A 43 47.12 1.68 -5.69
C ASP A 43 46.05 0.86 -6.43
N PHE A 44 46.32 -0.43 -6.64
CA PHE A 44 45.35 -1.35 -7.22
C PHE A 44 44.07 -1.47 -6.35
N MET A 45 44.22 -1.66 -5.04
CA MET A 45 43.09 -1.71 -4.11
C MET A 45 42.30 -0.40 -4.10
N THR A 46 42.99 0.74 -4.11
CA THR A 46 42.37 2.07 -4.13
C THR A 46 41.56 2.29 -5.41
N ASN A 47 42.09 1.89 -6.56
CA ASN A 47 41.38 1.96 -7.84
C ASN A 47 40.16 1.04 -7.86
N MET A 48 40.31 -0.20 -7.38
CA MET A 48 39.21 -1.15 -7.22
C MET A 48 38.09 -0.56 -6.36
N ASP A 49 38.41 -0.05 -5.17
CA ASP A 49 37.42 0.56 -4.26
C ASP A 49 36.74 1.77 -4.91
N GLY A 50 37.50 2.58 -5.67
CA GLY A 50 36.97 3.70 -6.44
C GLY A 50 35.96 3.29 -7.52
N GLU A 51 36.29 2.27 -8.32
CA GLU A 51 35.39 1.74 -9.35
C GLU A 51 34.14 1.09 -8.74
N ILE A 52 34.29 0.34 -7.64
CA ILE A 52 33.15 -0.24 -6.92
C ILE A 52 32.24 0.86 -6.37
N SER A 53 32.81 1.90 -5.75
CA SER A 53 32.01 3.02 -5.22
C SER A 53 31.28 3.79 -6.33
N LEU A 54 31.88 3.92 -7.51
CA LEU A 54 31.20 4.52 -8.66
C LEU A 54 30.00 3.69 -9.10
N LEU A 55 30.18 2.37 -9.21
CA LEU A 55 29.10 1.44 -9.56
C LEU A 55 27.97 1.46 -8.53
N GLU A 56 28.30 1.52 -7.24
CA GLU A 56 27.34 1.67 -6.14
C GLU A 56 26.50 2.95 -6.31
N LYS A 57 27.14 4.08 -6.65
CA LYS A 57 26.44 5.35 -6.91
C LYS A 57 25.57 5.30 -8.16
N GLU A 58 26.00 4.64 -9.22
CA GLU A 58 25.21 4.45 -10.44
C GLU A 58 23.92 3.66 -10.14
N ILE A 59 24.02 2.56 -9.38
CA ILE A 59 22.86 1.77 -8.99
C ILE A 59 21.90 2.60 -8.12
N ILE A 60 22.40 3.36 -7.15
CA ILE A 60 21.57 4.26 -6.33
C ILE A 60 20.86 5.28 -7.21
N PHE A 61 21.59 5.90 -8.13
CA PHE A 61 21.03 6.88 -9.05
C PHE A 61 19.93 6.29 -9.94
N ASP A 62 20.10 5.08 -10.47
CA ASP A 62 19.08 4.39 -11.26
C ASP A 62 17.80 4.15 -10.45
N VAL A 63 17.94 3.74 -9.18
CA VAL A 63 16.81 3.54 -8.27
C VAL A 63 16.11 4.87 -7.94
N GLU A 64 16.88 5.93 -7.69
CA GLU A 64 16.32 7.28 -7.47
C GLU A 64 15.52 7.77 -8.68
N GLN A 65 16.06 7.59 -9.90
CA GLN A 65 15.35 7.95 -11.14
C GLN A 65 14.02 7.19 -11.26
N PHE A 66 14.02 5.88 -11.00
CA PHE A 66 12.81 5.07 -11.02
C PHE A 66 11.75 5.61 -10.03
N ILE A 67 12.15 5.89 -8.78
CA ILE A 67 11.22 6.41 -7.77
C ILE A 67 10.65 7.77 -8.17
N VAL A 68 11.49 8.69 -8.68
CA VAL A 68 11.02 10.02 -9.11
C VAL A 68 10.02 9.89 -10.26
N SER A 69 10.28 9.03 -11.25
CA SER A 69 9.34 8.76 -12.34
C SER A 69 8.01 8.23 -11.83
N GLU A 70 8.03 7.23 -10.95
CA GLU A 70 6.82 6.64 -10.36
C GLU A 70 6.00 7.67 -9.57
N LEU A 71 6.68 8.51 -8.77
CA LEU A 71 6.01 9.57 -8.01
C LEU A 71 5.35 10.61 -8.93
N ILE A 72 5.94 10.91 -10.09
CA ILE A 72 5.33 11.80 -11.09
C ILE A 72 4.09 11.13 -11.69
N GLU A 73 4.16 9.85 -12.05
CA GLU A 73 3.03 9.09 -12.59
C GLU A 73 1.87 9.02 -11.59
N LEU A 74 2.14 8.64 -10.34
CA LEU A 74 1.14 8.61 -9.27
C LEU A 74 0.49 9.99 -9.05
N ASN A 75 1.27 11.07 -9.07
CA ASN A 75 0.72 12.43 -8.96
C ASN A 75 -0.20 12.76 -10.13
N ASN A 76 0.18 12.40 -11.35
CA ASN A 76 -0.65 12.63 -12.54
C ASN A 76 -1.95 11.83 -12.45
N GLU A 77 -1.90 10.56 -12.03
CA GLU A 77 -3.11 9.76 -11.81
C GLU A 77 -4.03 10.36 -10.74
N ILE A 78 -3.46 10.79 -9.61
CA ILE A 78 -4.22 11.45 -8.53
C ILE A 78 -4.89 12.74 -9.02
N ILE A 79 -4.20 13.55 -9.83
CA ILE A 79 -4.73 14.82 -10.35
C ILE A 79 -5.80 14.59 -11.42
N THR A 80 -5.63 13.56 -12.25
CA THR A 80 -6.56 13.25 -13.36
C THR A 80 -7.80 12.48 -12.92
N LEU A 81 -7.81 11.92 -11.71
CA LEU A 81 -9.03 11.45 -11.05
C LEU A 81 -9.95 12.64 -10.78
N GLU A 82 -10.73 13.04 -11.78
CA GLU A 82 -11.76 14.08 -11.66
C GLU A 82 -12.80 13.65 -10.64
N GLU A 83 -12.81 14.30 -9.47
CA GLU A 83 -13.99 14.38 -8.62
C GLU A 83 -15.03 15.21 -9.36
N LYS A 84 -15.71 14.63 -10.36
CA LYS A 84 -16.91 15.26 -10.91
C LYS A 84 -17.88 15.31 -9.74
N THR A 85 -18.02 16.49 -9.14
CA THR A 85 -19.08 16.83 -8.19
C THR A 85 -20.41 16.74 -8.91
N ASN A 86 -20.87 15.54 -9.14
CA ASN A 86 -22.23 15.25 -9.53
C ASN A 86 -22.66 14.15 -8.57
N ILE A 87 -23.48 14.49 -7.60
CA ILE A 87 -24.90 14.18 -7.65
C ILE A 87 -25.58 14.71 -6.37
N GLY A 88 -26.54 15.61 -6.56
CA GLY A 88 -27.82 15.53 -5.84
C GLY A 88 -28.01 16.29 -4.52
N PHE A 89 -27.09 17.16 -4.09
CA PHE A 89 -27.35 18.07 -2.97
C PHE A 89 -27.28 19.52 -3.43
N SER A 90 -28.18 19.92 -4.32
CA SER A 90 -28.52 21.33 -4.40
C SER A 90 -29.08 21.73 -3.04
N LYS A 91 -28.45 22.71 -2.38
CA LYS A 91 -28.95 23.39 -1.16
C LYS A 91 -30.39 23.94 -1.29
N SER A 92 -31.00 23.82 -2.46
CA SER A 92 -32.32 24.35 -2.82
C SER A 92 -33.43 23.30 -2.85
N ASP A 93 -33.15 22.02 -2.70
CA ASP A 93 -34.22 21.02 -2.67
C ASP A 93 -34.89 21.17 -1.30
N SER A 94 -36.13 21.65 -1.32
CA SER A 94 -36.99 21.79 -0.14
C SER A 94 -36.89 20.51 0.71
N ALA A 95 -37.00 20.63 2.03
CA ALA A 95 -36.89 19.55 3.01
C ALA A 95 -37.78 18.29 2.74
N GLU A 96 -38.59 18.32 1.69
CA GLU A 96 -39.49 17.30 1.21
C GLU A 96 -38.88 16.40 0.10
N GLU A 97 -37.82 16.81 -0.60
CA GLU A 97 -37.18 16.00 -1.65
C GLU A 97 -36.00 15.19 -1.13
N LEU A 98 -36.29 14.15 -0.35
CA LEU A 98 -35.28 13.23 0.15
C LEU A 98 -34.77 12.33 -0.98
N ALA A 99 -33.54 12.56 -1.45
CA ALA A 99 -33.00 11.99 -2.70
C ALA A 99 -32.77 10.46 -2.69
N PHE A 100 -32.68 9.85 -1.51
CA PHE A 100 -32.45 8.42 -1.32
C PHE A 100 -33.48 7.81 -0.37
N LEU A 101 -34.70 7.59 -0.89
CA LEU A 101 -35.86 7.05 -0.15
C LEU A 101 -36.15 7.76 1.17
N GLY A 102 -35.73 9.02 1.37
CA GLY A 102 -35.88 9.64 2.68
C GLY A 102 -34.60 10.08 3.40
N ARG A 103 -33.41 9.78 2.87
CA ARG A 103 -32.14 10.17 3.49
C ARG A 103 -31.52 11.42 2.83
N ASN A 104 -30.98 12.29 3.68
CA ASN A 104 -30.18 13.46 3.29
C ASN A 104 -28.69 13.16 3.17
N GLN A 105 -28.20 12.04 3.72
CA GLN A 105 -26.83 11.61 3.59
C GLN A 105 -26.82 10.09 3.49
N ILE A 106 -26.07 9.56 2.52
CA ILE A 106 -26.20 8.17 2.10
C ILE A 106 -25.07 7.31 2.66
N SER A 107 -23.84 7.85 2.68
CA SER A 107 -22.66 7.27 3.35
C SER A 107 -21.52 8.30 3.36
N ALA A 108 -20.35 7.93 3.90
CA ALA A 108 -19.12 8.69 3.68
C ALA A 108 -18.70 8.69 2.19
N PRO A 109 -17.90 9.68 1.73
CA PRO A 109 -17.50 9.80 0.32
C PRO A 109 -16.70 8.63 -0.23
N ASP A 110 -16.04 7.82 0.60
CA ASP A 110 -15.24 6.65 0.21
C ASP A 110 -15.95 5.31 0.48
N GLN A 111 -17.23 5.35 0.86
CA GLN A 111 -18.04 4.16 1.16
C GLN A 111 -19.08 3.90 0.08
N PHE A 112 -19.22 2.62 -0.28
CA PHE A 112 -20.28 2.17 -1.17
C PHE A 112 -21.61 2.10 -0.45
N VAL A 113 -22.67 2.35 -1.20
CA VAL A 113 -24.06 2.30 -0.75
C VAL A 113 -24.75 1.15 -1.45
N SER A 114 -25.47 0.33 -0.68
CA SER A 114 -26.36 -0.71 -1.18
C SER A 114 -27.78 -0.48 -0.66
N LEU A 115 -28.73 -0.28 -1.59
CA LEU A 115 -30.16 -0.22 -1.25
C LEU A 115 -30.66 -1.53 -0.64
N GLN A 116 -30.04 -2.66 -0.98
CA GLN A 116 -30.44 -3.99 -0.51
C GLN A 116 -30.02 -4.23 0.94
N GLU A 117 -28.89 -3.63 1.34
CA GLU A 117 -28.35 -3.76 2.70
C GLU A 117 -28.92 -2.69 3.64
N GLY A 118 -29.34 -1.54 3.10
CA GLY A 118 -29.84 -0.42 3.90
C GLY A 118 -31.35 -0.44 4.19
N PHE A 119 -32.13 -1.18 3.41
CA PHE A 119 -33.59 -1.18 3.50
C PHE A 119 -34.21 -2.57 3.37
N ILE A 120 -35.30 -2.76 4.13
CA ILE A 120 -36.23 -3.88 3.94
C ILE A 120 -37.46 -3.36 3.20
N PHE A 121 -37.90 -4.07 2.16
CA PHE A 121 -39.04 -3.67 1.33
C PHE A 121 -40.21 -4.66 1.46
N LEU A 122 -41.43 -4.16 1.65
CA LEU A 122 -42.69 -4.93 1.68
C LEU A 122 -43.78 -4.23 0.83
N GLY A 123 -44.73 -4.98 0.27
CA GLY A 123 -45.90 -4.43 -0.45
C GLY A 123 -46.00 -4.81 -1.93
N ALA A 124 -47.02 -4.26 -2.61
CA ALA A 124 -47.49 -4.75 -3.91
C ALA A 124 -46.66 -4.24 -5.11
N ASN A 125 -45.45 -4.78 -5.36
CA ASN A 125 -45.00 -4.93 -6.76
C ASN A 125 -43.95 -6.03 -7.00
N SER A 126 -44.39 -7.10 -7.66
CA SER A 126 -43.71 -8.36 -8.05
C SER A 126 -42.35 -8.30 -8.80
N SER A 127 -41.73 -7.14 -9.01
CA SER A 127 -40.54 -7.01 -9.88
C SER A 127 -39.19 -7.31 -9.21
N THR A 128 -39.12 -7.41 -7.88
CA THR A 128 -37.84 -7.55 -7.15
C THR A 128 -37.59 -8.89 -6.47
N ASN A 129 -38.51 -9.88 -6.52
CA ASN A 129 -38.35 -11.20 -5.85
C ASN A 129 -37.96 -11.13 -4.34
N ARG A 130 -38.08 -9.97 -3.68
CA ARG A 130 -37.60 -9.73 -2.30
C ARG A 130 -38.65 -9.84 -1.20
N PHE A 131 -39.92 -9.92 -1.57
CA PHE A 131 -41.04 -9.74 -0.64
C PHE A 131 -41.12 -10.81 0.45
N THR A 132 -40.72 -12.06 0.16
CA THR A 132 -40.77 -13.16 1.14
C THR A 132 -39.59 -13.15 2.12
N ALA A 133 -38.43 -12.59 1.73
CA ALA A 133 -37.27 -12.50 2.62
C ALA A 133 -37.41 -11.31 3.60
N GLY A 134 -37.94 -10.18 3.14
CA GLY A 134 -38.07 -8.98 3.95
C GLY A 134 -39.01 -9.13 5.15
N GLN A 135 -40.02 -10.00 5.08
CA GLN A 135 -40.94 -10.22 6.20
C GLN A 135 -40.25 -10.89 7.39
N VAL A 136 -39.39 -11.87 7.15
CA VAL A 136 -38.62 -12.55 8.20
C VAL A 136 -37.65 -11.57 8.84
N GLU A 137 -36.90 -10.83 8.02
CA GLU A 137 -35.96 -9.80 8.47
C GLU A 137 -36.66 -8.70 9.30
N LEU A 138 -37.86 -8.26 8.87
CA LEU A 138 -38.62 -7.24 9.59
C LEU A 138 -39.16 -7.76 10.93
N LYS A 139 -39.56 -9.04 11.00
CA LYS A 139 -39.99 -9.70 12.25
C LYS A 139 -38.87 -9.78 13.29
N GLU A 140 -37.61 -9.83 12.86
CA GLU A 140 -36.45 -9.81 13.76
C GLU A 140 -36.18 -8.41 14.32
N LEU A 141 -36.51 -7.35 13.58
CA LEU A 141 -36.23 -5.96 13.96
C LEU A 141 -37.40 -5.26 14.67
N ILE A 142 -38.64 -5.65 14.38
CA ILE A 142 -39.85 -5.00 14.90
C ILE A 142 -40.64 -5.95 15.78
N SER A 143 -40.98 -5.49 16.99
CA SER A 143 -41.83 -6.23 17.91
C SER A 143 -43.27 -6.29 17.42
N SER A 144 -43.73 -7.48 17.03
CA SER A 144 -45.13 -7.75 16.72
C SER A 144 -45.90 -8.21 17.96
N LYS A 145 -47.18 -7.83 18.07
CA LYS A 145 -48.07 -8.26 19.16
C LYS A 145 -49.41 -8.71 18.59
N LYS A 146 -50.05 -9.66 19.26
CA LYS A 146 -51.44 -10.03 18.95
C LYS A 146 -52.38 -8.88 19.27
N MET A 147 -53.19 -8.49 18.29
CA MET A 147 -54.17 -7.42 18.39
C MET A 147 -55.52 -7.87 17.82
N SER A 148 -56.59 -7.32 18.40
CA SER A 148 -57.92 -7.34 17.80
C SER A 148 -58.30 -5.90 17.47
N ALA A 149 -58.60 -5.63 16.20
CA ALA A 149 -58.85 -4.28 15.71
C ALA A 149 -60.01 -4.27 14.71
N ASN A 150 -60.74 -3.16 14.71
CA ASN A 150 -61.77 -2.87 13.72
C ASN A 150 -61.46 -1.50 13.12
N PHE A 151 -60.93 -1.50 11.91
CA PHE A 151 -60.55 -0.29 11.18
C PHE A 151 -61.64 0.17 10.18
N ALA A 152 -62.81 -0.45 10.21
CA ALA A 152 -63.90 -0.17 9.27
C ALA A 152 -64.26 1.32 9.23
N GLY A 153 -64.12 1.93 8.04
CA GLY A 153 -64.46 3.32 7.77
C GLY A 153 -63.40 4.34 8.18
N LEU A 154 -62.24 3.91 8.70
CA LEU A 154 -61.11 4.81 8.96
C LEU A 154 -60.29 5.03 7.69
N HIS A 155 -59.71 6.22 7.54
CA HIS A 155 -58.81 6.51 6.43
C HIS A 155 -57.49 5.74 6.57
N LEU A 156 -57.00 5.20 5.46
CA LEU A 156 -55.75 4.44 5.36
C LEU A 156 -54.55 5.04 6.14
N PRO A 157 -54.20 6.34 6.03
CA PRO A 157 -53.09 6.92 6.80
C PRO A 157 -53.28 6.78 8.32
N ASN A 158 -54.50 6.98 8.83
CA ASN A 158 -54.80 6.84 10.27
C ASN A 158 -54.65 5.39 10.74
N VAL A 159 -55.00 4.43 9.87
CA VAL A 159 -54.85 2.99 10.17
C VAL A 159 -53.37 2.62 10.24
N ILE A 160 -52.56 3.07 9.28
CA ILE A 160 -51.10 2.85 9.25
C ILE A 160 -50.45 3.48 10.49
N GLU A 161 -50.79 4.72 10.84
CA GLU A 161 -50.30 5.38 12.06
C GLU A 161 -50.65 4.62 13.34
N THR A 162 -51.87 4.09 13.42
CA THR A 162 -52.33 3.35 14.60
C THR A 162 -51.57 2.04 14.75
N LEU A 163 -51.37 1.31 13.65
CA LEU A 163 -50.58 0.09 13.64
C LEU A 163 -49.12 0.38 13.99
N ALA A 164 -48.54 1.42 13.42
CA ALA A 164 -47.19 1.85 13.71
C ALA A 164 -46.96 2.14 15.20
N LYS A 165 -47.88 2.91 15.82
CA LYS A 165 -47.86 3.18 17.26
C LYS A 165 -47.93 1.89 18.08
N SER A 166 -48.75 0.92 17.67
CA SER A 166 -48.87 -0.36 18.38
C SER A 166 -47.58 -1.20 18.34
N MET A 167 -46.82 -1.08 17.25
CA MET A 167 -45.52 -1.74 17.04
C MET A 167 -44.32 -0.92 17.55
N ASN A 168 -44.56 0.29 18.06
CA ASN A 168 -43.54 1.25 18.47
C ASN A 168 -42.51 1.57 17.36
N ILE A 169 -43.00 1.77 16.13
CA ILE A 169 -42.15 2.11 14.98
C ILE A 169 -42.34 3.56 14.59
N SER A 170 -41.24 4.23 14.28
CA SER A 170 -41.25 5.56 13.68
C SER A 170 -41.65 5.43 12.21
N ILE A 171 -42.55 6.30 11.75
CA ILE A 171 -43.05 6.21 10.36
C ILE A 171 -42.95 7.53 9.61
N TYR A 172 -42.87 7.38 8.29
CA TYR A 172 -43.06 8.44 7.32
C TYR A 172 -44.13 7.99 6.32
N LEU A 173 -45.13 8.84 6.09
CA LEU A 173 -46.11 8.64 5.03
C LEU A 173 -45.75 9.60 3.89
N SER A 174 -45.70 9.10 2.66
CA SER A 174 -45.50 9.94 1.49
C SER A 174 -46.65 10.93 1.30
N PRO A 175 -46.45 12.07 0.62
CA PRO A 175 -47.47 13.10 0.47
C PRO A 175 -48.78 12.58 -0.14
N SER A 176 -48.72 11.73 -1.16
CA SER A 176 -49.95 11.16 -1.74
C SER A 176 -50.69 10.24 -0.77
N LEU A 177 -49.95 9.42 -0.01
CA LEU A 177 -50.53 8.47 0.94
C LEU A 177 -51.13 9.19 2.15
N GLN A 178 -50.46 10.24 2.62
CA GLN A 178 -50.97 11.11 3.67
C GLN A 178 -52.25 11.85 3.24
N ALA A 179 -52.35 12.22 1.97
CA ALA A 179 -53.55 12.85 1.39
C ALA A 179 -54.66 11.86 1.03
N SER A 180 -54.39 10.54 1.10
CA SER A 180 -55.37 9.51 0.75
C SER A 180 -56.59 9.56 1.65
N LYS A 181 -57.77 9.57 1.02
CA LYS A 181 -59.07 9.49 1.69
C LYS A 181 -59.67 8.09 1.64
N GLU A 182 -58.89 7.12 1.19
CA GLU A 182 -59.35 5.75 1.00
C GLU A 182 -59.81 5.13 2.33
N PRO A 183 -61.07 4.67 2.43
CA PRO A 183 -61.59 4.04 3.63
C PRO A 183 -61.12 2.59 3.73
N VAL A 184 -60.67 2.21 4.92
CA VAL A 184 -60.25 0.84 5.24
C VAL A 184 -61.44 0.00 5.71
N PHE A 185 -61.54 -1.24 5.24
CA PHE A 185 -62.58 -2.19 5.64
C PHE A 185 -61.98 -3.49 6.20
N LEU A 186 -61.26 -3.35 7.31
CA LEU A 186 -60.56 -4.47 7.94
C LEU A 186 -61.05 -4.71 9.38
N LYS A 187 -61.46 -5.95 9.66
CA LYS A 187 -61.83 -6.41 11.00
C LYS A 187 -61.09 -7.70 11.31
N MET A 188 -60.34 -7.71 12.41
CA MET A 188 -59.46 -8.82 12.77
C MET A 188 -59.52 -9.10 14.26
N GLN A 189 -59.32 -10.37 14.62
CA GLN A 189 -59.30 -10.82 16.01
C GLN A 189 -58.07 -11.69 16.25
N ASN A 190 -57.30 -11.32 17.27
CA ASN A 190 -56.11 -12.06 17.70
C ASN A 190 -55.09 -12.32 16.57
N VAL A 191 -54.80 -11.30 15.77
CA VAL A 191 -53.82 -11.36 14.66
C VAL A 191 -52.59 -10.54 15.02
N ASP A 192 -51.41 -10.99 14.57
CA ASP A 192 -50.16 -10.26 14.82
C ASP A 192 -50.14 -8.93 14.06
N THR A 193 -49.80 -7.84 14.74
CA THR A 193 -49.81 -6.48 14.18
C THR A 193 -49.03 -6.34 12.88
N LEU A 194 -47.94 -7.11 12.72
CA LEU A 194 -47.16 -7.10 11.48
C LEU A 194 -47.89 -7.82 10.33
N ASP A 195 -48.58 -8.93 10.61
CA ASP A 195 -49.39 -9.62 9.60
C ASP A 195 -50.60 -8.75 9.20
N ILE A 196 -51.16 -7.97 10.14
CA ILE A 196 -52.20 -6.97 9.84
C ILE A 196 -51.64 -5.88 8.91
N LEU A 197 -50.42 -5.41 9.15
CA LEU A 197 -49.77 -4.41 8.31
C LEU A 197 -49.57 -4.94 6.89
N GLU A 198 -49.07 -6.16 6.74
CA GLU A 198 -48.86 -6.81 5.44
C GLU A 198 -50.15 -6.92 4.63
N ILE A 199 -51.23 -7.37 5.25
CA ILE A 199 -52.55 -7.42 4.60
C ILE A 199 -52.97 -6.03 4.11
N LEU A 200 -52.70 -4.97 4.88
CA LEU A 200 -52.99 -3.61 4.44
C LEU A 200 -52.09 -3.13 3.31
N LEU A 201 -50.81 -3.52 3.32
CA LEU A 201 -49.89 -3.16 2.23
C LEU A 201 -50.35 -3.78 0.91
N ASP A 202 -50.79 -5.03 0.94
CA ASP A 202 -51.23 -5.77 -0.24
C ASP A 202 -52.60 -5.30 -0.75
N GLU A 203 -53.59 -5.15 0.13
CA GLU A 203 -54.98 -4.78 -0.26
C GLU A 203 -55.09 -3.33 -0.76
N TYR A 204 -54.21 -2.43 -0.31
CA TYR A 204 -54.27 -1.00 -0.62
C TYR A 204 -53.12 -0.53 -1.52
N SER A 205 -52.38 -1.45 -2.15
CA SER A 205 -51.25 -1.14 -3.04
C SER A 205 -50.24 -0.15 -2.41
N VAL A 206 -49.91 -0.37 -1.14
CA VAL A 206 -48.94 0.44 -0.40
C VAL A 206 -47.62 -0.32 -0.31
N THR A 207 -46.53 0.39 -0.57
CA THR A 207 -45.18 -0.13 -0.42
C THR A 207 -44.52 0.46 0.81
N LEU A 208 -43.92 -0.40 1.63
CA LEU A 208 -43.10 -0.06 2.78
C LEU A 208 -41.61 -0.23 2.43
N ALA A 209 -40.82 0.82 2.66
CA ALA A 209 -39.37 0.77 2.77
C ALA A 209 -38.97 1.03 4.23
N TYR A 210 -38.54 0.00 4.95
CA TYR A 210 -38.00 0.13 6.30
C TYR A 210 -36.51 0.45 6.24
N ASP A 211 -36.16 1.63 6.72
CA ASP A 211 -34.79 2.11 6.84
C ASP A 211 -34.14 1.48 8.08
N ILE A 212 -33.21 0.55 7.88
CA ILE A 212 -32.59 -0.22 8.97
C ILE A 212 -31.77 0.70 9.89
N GLU A 213 -31.05 1.66 9.30
CA GLU A 213 -30.13 2.55 10.04
C GLU A 213 -30.88 3.58 10.87
N LEU A 214 -31.93 4.20 10.30
CA LEU A 214 -32.72 5.20 10.99
C LEU A 214 -33.87 4.59 11.81
N SER A 215 -34.14 3.29 11.64
CA SER A 215 -35.29 2.60 12.24
C SER A 215 -36.63 3.28 11.91
N ILE A 216 -36.80 3.71 10.66
CA ILE A 216 -38.01 4.41 10.18
C ILE A 216 -38.69 3.58 9.08
N ALA A 217 -39.97 3.28 9.26
CA ALA A 217 -40.83 2.66 8.25
C ALA A 217 -41.44 3.73 7.33
N ARG A 218 -41.12 3.69 6.04
CA ARG A 218 -41.55 4.69 5.05
C ARG A 218 -42.57 4.08 4.12
N PHE A 219 -43.77 4.66 4.08
CA PHE A 219 -44.88 4.15 3.30
C PHE A 219 -45.15 5.05 2.11
N PHE A 220 -45.35 4.42 0.96
CA PHE A 220 -45.58 5.05 -0.33
C PHE A 220 -46.74 4.37 -1.02
N ASN A 221 -47.49 5.10 -1.85
CA ASN A 221 -48.27 4.41 -2.88
C ASN A 221 -47.30 3.85 -3.95
N GLU A 222 -47.80 2.95 -4.80
CA GLU A 222 -46.98 2.29 -5.82
C GLU A 222 -46.25 3.27 -6.77
N GLU A 223 -46.96 4.29 -7.27
CA GLU A 223 -46.41 5.25 -8.24
C GLU A 223 -45.29 6.14 -7.64
N GLU A 224 -45.48 6.64 -6.42
CA GLU A 224 -44.44 7.41 -5.72
C GLU A 224 -43.26 6.50 -5.37
N PHE A 225 -43.52 5.27 -4.92
CA PHE A 225 -42.47 4.32 -4.60
C PHE A 225 -41.54 4.08 -5.80
N ASP A 226 -42.11 3.76 -6.96
CA ASP A 226 -41.34 3.50 -8.17
C ASP A 226 -40.52 4.73 -8.59
N THR A 227 -41.12 5.92 -8.51
CA THR A 227 -40.44 7.18 -8.81
C THR A 227 -39.27 7.42 -7.86
N HIS A 228 -39.48 7.24 -6.55
CA HIS A 228 -38.45 7.41 -5.53
C HIS A 228 -37.36 6.33 -5.63
N MET A 229 -37.71 5.10 -5.98
CA MET A 229 -36.76 3.99 -6.16
C MET A 229 -35.85 4.24 -7.37
N ILE A 230 -36.39 4.70 -8.50
CA ILE A 230 -35.58 5.09 -9.66
C ILE A 230 -34.62 6.23 -9.30
N LYS A 231 -35.10 7.26 -8.58
CA LYS A 231 -34.26 8.37 -8.10
C LYS A 231 -33.16 7.84 -7.17
N ALA A 232 -33.51 6.97 -6.22
CA ALA A 232 -32.57 6.39 -5.26
C ALA A 232 -31.50 5.51 -5.91
N ILE A 233 -31.86 4.67 -6.89
CA ILE A 233 -30.90 3.86 -7.67
C ILE A 233 -29.92 4.75 -8.42
N ARG A 234 -30.44 5.80 -9.09
CA ARG A 234 -29.60 6.77 -9.82
C ARG A 234 -28.62 7.46 -8.88
N VAL A 235 -29.08 7.90 -7.71
CA VAL A 235 -28.26 8.59 -6.70
C VAL A 235 -27.25 7.63 -6.03
N ALA A 236 -27.59 6.38 -5.79
CA ALA A 236 -26.65 5.39 -5.27
C ALA A 236 -25.57 5.05 -6.29
N THR A 237 -25.94 4.86 -7.56
CA THR A 237 -25.01 4.56 -8.65
C THR A 237 -23.97 5.67 -8.82
N ALA A 238 -24.47 6.89 -8.85
CA ALA A 238 -23.74 8.13 -8.79
C ALA A 238 -22.74 8.21 -7.63
N HIS A 239 -23.22 8.03 -6.40
CA HIS A 239 -22.39 8.02 -5.20
C HIS A 239 -21.32 6.93 -5.26
N ASN A 240 -21.66 5.73 -5.70
CA ASN A 240 -20.73 4.60 -5.79
C ASN A 240 -19.62 4.83 -6.84
N GLN A 241 -19.89 5.60 -7.90
CA GLN A 241 -18.84 6.03 -8.83
C GLN A 241 -17.85 6.96 -8.14
N ILE A 242 -18.34 7.93 -7.36
CA ILE A 242 -17.51 8.85 -6.56
C ILE A 242 -16.73 8.08 -5.48
N ALA A 243 -17.38 7.16 -4.76
CA ALA A 243 -16.75 6.32 -3.74
C ALA A 243 -15.61 5.48 -4.31
N LYS A 244 -15.80 4.93 -5.52
CA LYS A 244 -14.73 4.25 -6.24
C LYS A 244 -13.55 5.19 -6.55
N ILE A 245 -13.83 6.41 -7.00
CA ILE A 245 -12.78 7.42 -7.27
C ILE A 245 -12.01 7.76 -5.97
N HIS A 246 -12.70 8.04 -4.86
CA HIS A 246 -12.05 8.34 -3.59
C HIS A 246 -11.24 7.15 -3.05
N LYS A 247 -11.76 5.92 -3.17
CA LYS A 247 -11.04 4.72 -2.76
C LYS A 247 -9.76 4.53 -3.57
N ASN A 248 -9.85 4.66 -4.90
CA ASN A 248 -8.68 4.59 -5.78
C ASN A 248 -7.66 5.69 -5.45
N LYS A 249 -8.13 6.94 -5.23
CA LYS A 249 -7.27 8.06 -4.86
C LYS A 249 -6.56 7.82 -3.52
N LYS A 250 -7.26 7.27 -2.52
CA LYS A 250 -6.68 6.91 -1.22
C LYS A 250 -5.60 5.84 -1.36
N GLU A 251 -5.83 4.84 -2.22
CA GLU A 251 -4.85 3.80 -2.54
C GLU A 251 -3.60 4.38 -3.23
N LEU A 252 -3.77 5.25 -4.23
CA LEU A 252 -2.66 5.93 -4.90
C LEU A 252 -1.88 6.85 -3.95
N ILE A 253 -2.55 7.58 -3.06
CA ILE A 253 -1.90 8.41 -2.03
C ILE A 253 -1.10 7.53 -1.06
N PHE A 254 -1.64 6.37 -0.67
CA PHE A 254 -0.93 5.43 0.17
C PHE A 254 0.36 4.93 -0.51
N GLN A 255 0.28 4.49 -1.78
CA GLN A 255 1.45 4.07 -2.56
C GLN A 255 2.50 5.19 -2.70
N LYS A 256 2.05 6.42 -2.97
CA LYS A 256 2.92 7.60 -3.03
C LYS A 256 3.67 7.82 -1.70
N ASN A 257 2.96 7.76 -0.58
CA ASN A 257 3.56 7.96 0.74
C ASN A 257 4.55 6.85 1.09
N GLU A 258 4.24 5.60 0.74
CA GLU A 258 5.13 4.46 0.91
C GLU A 258 6.45 4.64 0.13
N LEU A 259 6.38 5.11 -1.12
CA LEU A 259 7.57 5.41 -1.92
C LEU A 259 8.38 6.59 -1.40
N LEU A 260 7.71 7.64 -0.90
CA LEU A 260 8.40 8.79 -0.27
C LEU A 260 9.12 8.37 1.01
N GLU A 261 8.47 7.57 1.85
CA GLU A 261 9.08 7.03 3.06
C GLU A 261 10.29 6.15 2.74
N PHE A 262 10.21 5.33 1.68
CA PHE A 262 11.37 4.57 1.20
C PHE A 262 12.52 5.50 0.78
N TYR A 263 12.22 6.51 -0.04
CA TYR A 263 13.22 7.46 -0.52
C TYR A 263 13.92 8.19 0.64
N GLU A 264 13.15 8.73 1.59
CA GLU A 264 13.67 9.47 2.74
C GLU A 264 14.49 8.59 3.69
N ASN A 265 14.07 7.36 3.94
CA ASN A 265 14.75 6.49 4.89
C ASN A 265 16.03 5.87 4.33
N TYR A 266 16.05 5.57 3.03
CA TYR A 266 17.10 4.73 2.47
C TYR A 266 17.98 5.47 1.46
N LEU A 267 17.42 6.31 0.58
CA LEU A 267 18.19 6.99 -0.48
C LEU A 267 18.67 8.38 -0.07
N GLN A 268 17.91 9.08 0.78
CA GLN A 268 18.34 10.29 1.45
C GLN A 268 18.41 10.13 2.98
N PRO A 269 19.25 9.21 3.50
CA PRO A 269 19.42 9.10 4.94
C PRO A 269 19.84 10.47 5.47
N SER A 270 19.04 11.00 6.39
CA SER A 270 19.36 12.27 7.07
C SER A 270 20.79 12.21 7.63
N LYS A 271 21.43 13.36 7.88
CA LYS A 271 22.80 13.44 8.45
C LYS A 271 23.03 12.61 9.73
N HIS A 272 21.98 12.09 10.35
CA HIS A 272 22.00 11.28 11.57
C HIS A 272 21.81 9.77 11.35
N THR A 273 21.60 9.32 10.10
CA THR A 273 21.45 7.91 9.75
C THR A 273 22.67 7.52 8.92
N PRO A 274 23.46 6.50 9.31
CA PRO A 274 24.57 6.03 8.49
C PRO A 274 24.06 5.75 7.07
N GLN A 275 24.86 6.06 6.04
CA GLN A 275 24.60 5.50 4.70
C GLN A 275 24.50 3.99 4.86
N LEU A 276 23.29 3.48 4.76
CA LEU A 276 23.02 2.07 4.90
C LEU A 276 23.69 1.37 3.72
N GLY A 277 24.51 0.36 4.00
CA GLY A 277 25.09 -0.44 2.92
C GLY A 277 24.01 -1.19 2.16
N PHE A 278 24.28 -1.53 0.89
CA PHE A 278 23.38 -2.28 0.01
C PHE A 278 22.73 -3.51 0.66
N GLN A 279 23.43 -4.17 1.58
CA GLN A 279 22.93 -5.31 2.34
C GLN A 279 21.70 -4.95 3.20
N THR A 280 21.66 -3.77 3.79
CA THR A 280 20.50 -3.27 4.56
C THR A 280 19.26 -3.10 3.68
N TYR A 281 19.45 -2.81 2.39
CA TYR A 281 18.35 -2.69 1.45
C TYR A 281 17.73 -4.04 1.07
N LEU A 282 18.52 -5.10 1.09
CA LEU A 282 18.04 -6.47 0.85
C LEU A 282 17.48 -7.11 2.12
N ASP A 283 18.10 -6.86 3.27
CA ASP A 283 17.67 -7.35 4.58
C ASP A 283 16.42 -6.63 5.11
N MET A 284 15.80 -5.78 4.29
CA MET A 284 14.50 -5.18 4.56
C MET A 284 13.43 -6.27 4.75
N ASN A 285 13.25 -6.69 6.00
CA ASN A 285 11.94 -6.97 6.56
C ASN A 285 11.20 -5.63 6.63
N VAL A 286 10.81 -5.08 5.47
CA VAL A 286 9.66 -4.17 5.43
C VAL A 286 8.59 -4.96 6.17
N SER A 287 8.10 -4.44 7.29
CA SER A 287 6.94 -4.99 7.97
C SER A 287 5.85 -5.11 6.91
N LEU A 288 5.73 -6.31 6.35
CA LEU A 288 4.92 -6.66 5.21
C LEU A 288 3.47 -6.57 5.66
N GLN A 289 2.96 -5.34 5.76
CA GLN A 289 1.53 -5.12 5.67
C GLN A 289 1.15 -5.62 4.27
N SER A 290 0.27 -6.60 4.23
CA SER A 290 -0.18 -7.25 3.00
C SER A 290 -0.58 -6.22 1.95
N GLY A 291 0.23 -6.09 0.89
CA GLY A 291 -0.02 -5.14 -0.19
C GLY A 291 1.20 -4.30 -0.58
N LEU A 292 2.39 -4.91 -0.75
CA LEU A 292 3.51 -4.17 -1.36
C LEU A 292 3.05 -3.57 -2.69
N SER A 293 3.23 -2.26 -2.87
CA SER A 293 3.12 -1.64 -4.19
C SER A 293 4.07 -2.33 -5.16
N SER A 294 3.64 -2.55 -6.41
CA SER A 294 4.45 -3.16 -7.47
C SER A 294 5.81 -2.47 -7.65
N SER A 295 5.86 -1.18 -7.36
CA SER A 295 7.02 -0.31 -7.49
C SER A 295 8.11 -0.64 -6.45
N LEU A 296 7.74 -0.96 -5.19
CA LEU A 296 8.71 -1.44 -4.19
C LEU A 296 9.34 -2.78 -4.56
N LEU A 297 8.58 -3.69 -5.18
CA LEU A 297 9.11 -4.96 -5.66
C LEU A 297 10.15 -4.73 -6.76
N GLN A 298 9.86 -3.83 -7.70
CA GLN A 298 10.80 -3.45 -8.77
C GLN A 298 12.07 -2.82 -8.23
N ILE A 299 11.97 -1.94 -7.22
CA ILE A 299 13.13 -1.36 -6.54
C ILE A 299 14.02 -2.45 -5.93
N LYS A 300 13.42 -3.44 -5.25
CA LYS A 300 14.18 -4.58 -4.69
C LYS A 300 14.91 -5.36 -5.79
N GLU A 301 14.26 -5.61 -6.93
CA GLU A 301 14.90 -6.28 -8.06
C GLU A 301 16.06 -5.48 -8.64
N MET A 302 15.92 -4.16 -8.79
CA MET A 302 16.98 -3.29 -9.26
C MET A 302 18.19 -3.33 -8.33
N ILE A 303 17.95 -3.23 -7.02
CA ILE A 303 19.00 -3.31 -5.99
C ILE A 303 19.69 -4.67 -6.01
N PHE A 304 18.92 -5.76 -6.08
CA PHE A 304 19.47 -7.12 -6.16
C PHE A 304 20.34 -7.32 -7.40
N LYS A 305 19.86 -6.90 -8.59
CA LYS A 305 20.62 -6.96 -9.84
C LYS A 305 21.89 -6.09 -9.75
N GLY A 306 21.80 -4.91 -9.14
CA GLY A 306 22.94 -4.03 -8.89
C GLY A 306 24.00 -4.68 -8.01
N GLN A 307 23.60 -5.33 -6.92
CA GLN A 307 24.54 -6.07 -6.07
C GLN A 307 25.24 -7.21 -6.81
N MET A 308 24.50 -7.95 -7.65
CA MET A 308 25.11 -8.99 -8.48
C MET A 308 26.20 -8.42 -9.39
N LYS A 309 25.98 -7.25 -10.01
CA LYS A 309 27.01 -6.54 -10.79
C LYS A 309 28.23 -6.16 -9.94
N ILE A 310 28.02 -5.68 -8.71
CA ILE A 310 29.12 -5.35 -7.78
C ILE A 310 29.93 -6.60 -7.44
N ILE A 311 29.25 -7.73 -7.15
CA ILE A 311 29.91 -9.01 -6.84
C ILE A 311 30.73 -9.50 -8.02
N GLU A 312 30.16 -9.48 -9.23
CA GLU A 312 30.85 -9.86 -10.47
C GLU A 312 32.08 -8.97 -10.72
N LYS A 313 31.93 -7.65 -10.53
CA LYS A 313 33.03 -6.69 -10.67
C LYS A 313 34.14 -6.95 -9.64
N LYS A 314 33.79 -7.18 -8.38
CA LYS A 314 34.77 -7.58 -7.33
C LYS A 314 35.48 -8.88 -7.68
N ALA A 315 34.74 -9.88 -8.16
CA ALA A 315 35.32 -11.16 -8.58
C ALA A 315 36.32 -11.00 -9.73
N SER A 316 36.08 -10.06 -10.66
CA SER A 316 36.99 -9.79 -11.78
C SER A 316 38.38 -9.32 -11.37
N TYR A 317 38.53 -8.70 -10.20
CA TYR A 317 39.83 -8.28 -9.66
C TYR A 317 40.57 -9.38 -8.90
N GLY A 318 39.91 -10.51 -8.60
CA GLY A 318 40.41 -11.52 -7.67
C GLY A 318 41.75 -12.13 -8.09
N GLU A 319 41.95 -12.38 -9.39
CA GLU A 319 43.19 -12.99 -9.89
C GLU A 319 44.40 -12.05 -9.75
N GLU A 320 44.27 -10.79 -10.18
CA GLU A 320 45.35 -9.80 -10.10
C GLU A 320 45.65 -9.43 -8.63
N LEU A 321 44.62 -9.30 -7.79
CA LEU A 321 44.79 -9.08 -6.36
C LEU A 321 45.57 -10.22 -5.69
N ARG A 322 45.25 -11.47 -6.03
CA ARG A 322 45.97 -12.65 -5.54
C ARG A 322 47.42 -12.66 -6.01
N LYS A 323 47.67 -12.31 -7.27
CA LYS A 323 49.02 -12.23 -7.85
C LYS A 323 49.87 -11.17 -7.14
N LEU A 324 49.39 -9.93 -7.03
CA LEU A 324 50.10 -8.84 -6.35
C LEU A 324 50.34 -9.15 -4.86
N SER A 325 49.35 -9.72 -4.18
CA SER A 325 49.50 -10.15 -2.78
C SER A 325 50.57 -11.25 -2.63
N ASN A 326 50.61 -12.23 -3.54
CA ASN A 326 51.64 -13.27 -3.54
C ASN A 326 53.04 -12.71 -3.79
N GLU A 327 53.19 -11.77 -4.72
CA GLU A 327 54.48 -11.10 -4.98
C GLU A 327 55.01 -10.39 -3.73
N VAL A 328 54.15 -9.64 -3.03
CA VAL A 328 54.48 -8.97 -1.76
C VAL A 328 54.89 -10.00 -0.69
N ASN A 329 54.13 -11.09 -0.54
CA ASN A 329 54.41 -12.13 0.45
C ASN A 329 55.74 -12.86 0.19
N ILE A 330 56.05 -13.17 -1.07
CA ILE A 330 57.31 -13.82 -1.46
C ILE A 330 58.49 -12.91 -1.14
N LEU A 331 58.42 -11.61 -1.47
CA LEU A 331 59.49 -10.65 -1.17
C LEU A 331 59.65 -10.46 0.34
N TYR A 332 58.55 -10.42 1.09
CA TYR A 332 58.59 -10.35 2.55
C TYR A 332 59.30 -11.56 3.16
N GLN A 333 58.97 -12.78 2.72
CA GLN A 333 59.63 -14.00 3.17
C GLN A 333 61.12 -14.03 2.83
N LYS A 334 61.50 -13.59 1.61
CA LYS A 334 62.91 -13.48 1.20
C LYS A 334 63.68 -12.49 2.07
N LEU A 335 63.08 -11.33 2.37
CA LEU A 335 63.67 -10.30 3.21
C LEU A 335 63.93 -10.82 4.63
N GLU A 336 62.95 -11.50 5.23
CA GLU A 336 63.10 -12.11 6.55
C GLU A 336 64.20 -13.19 6.57
N ALA A 337 64.28 -14.03 5.54
CA ALA A 337 65.33 -15.03 5.42
C ALA A 337 66.73 -14.40 5.35
N LEU A 338 66.91 -13.36 4.53
CA LEU A 338 68.19 -12.65 4.40
C LEU A 338 68.58 -11.91 5.68
N LYS A 339 67.62 -11.27 6.37
CA LYS A 339 67.87 -10.63 7.67
C LYS A 339 68.30 -11.65 8.72
N ALA A 340 67.67 -12.82 8.74
CA ALA A 340 68.06 -13.90 9.65
C ALA A 340 69.46 -14.46 9.32
N GLU A 341 69.82 -14.54 8.04
CA GLU A 341 71.14 -14.97 7.59
C GLU A 341 72.22 -13.94 7.94
N LEU A 342 71.96 -12.65 7.72
CA LEU A 342 72.84 -11.55 8.14
C LEU A 342 73.04 -11.52 9.66
N ALA A 343 71.98 -11.77 10.43
CA ALA A 343 72.07 -11.84 11.90
C ALA A 343 72.94 -13.00 12.38
N LYS A 344 72.96 -14.13 11.66
CA LYS A 344 73.85 -15.27 11.93
C LYS A 344 75.28 -15.03 11.49
N ALA A 345 75.48 -14.35 10.36
CA ALA A 345 76.81 -14.02 9.83
C ALA A 345 77.52 -12.92 10.64
N SER A 346 76.76 -12.11 11.40
CA SER A 346 77.27 -11.03 12.25
C SER A 346 77.53 -11.45 13.71
N GLN A 347 77.29 -12.73 14.06
CA GLN A 347 77.61 -13.34 15.36
C GLN A 347 78.96 -14.05 15.28
#